data_AF-A0A958IM37-F1
#
_entry.id   AF-A0A958IM37-F1
#
_cell.length_a   1.000
_cell.length_b   1.000
_cell.length_c   1.000
_cell.angle_alpha   90.00
_cell.angle_beta   90.00
_cell.angle_gamma   90.00
#
_symmetry.space_group_name_H-M   'P 1'
#
loop_
_entity.id
_entity.type
_entity.pdbx_description
1 polymer ?
#
loop_
_entity_poly.entity_id
_entity_poly.type
_entity_poly.pdbx_seq_one_letter_code
_entity_poly.pdbx_strand_id
1 'polypeptide(L)'
;MSALNGKNVLFSRPQNASAAFETAFRSAGANVAFFEPYRIEFADPKEQHISEIISEIDTFDWLLLSSQNGVDALVTALEKQQIDLAILSKILV
;
A
#
# COMPACT_ATOMS: atom_id res chain seq x y z
N MET A 1 -23.30 -27.41 5.28
CA MET A 1 -23.57 -26.01 4.90
C MET A 1 -22.52 -25.13 5.54
N SER A 2 -21.99 -24.13 4.84
CA SER A 2 -21.03 -23.18 5.44
C SER A 2 -21.77 -22.29 6.46
N ALA A 3 -21.04 -21.78 7.47
CA ALA A 3 -21.58 -20.80 8.42
C ALA A 3 -21.96 -19.44 7.78
N LEU A 4 -21.48 -19.20 6.56
CA LEU A 4 -21.64 -17.95 5.81
C LEU A 4 -22.85 -17.97 4.85
N ASN A 5 -23.50 -19.13 4.65
CA ASN A 5 -24.59 -19.26 3.69
C ASN A 5 -25.77 -18.32 4.03
N GLY A 6 -26.14 -17.46 3.08
CA GLY A 6 -27.22 -16.47 3.21
C GLY A 6 -26.90 -15.28 4.13
N LYS A 7 -25.65 -15.14 4.62
CA LYS A 7 -25.27 -14.01 5.47
C LYS A 7 -24.96 -12.78 4.63
N ASN A 8 -25.46 -11.63 5.06
CA ASN A 8 -25.08 -10.34 4.51
C ASN A 8 -23.80 -9.87 5.22
N VAL A 9 -22.74 -9.61 4.46
CA VAL A 9 -21.43 -9.22 4.99
C VAL A 9 -21.00 -7.93 4.32
N LEU A 10 -20.63 -6.93 5.13
CA LEU A 10 -20.10 -5.67 4.65
C LEU A 10 -18.58 -5.67 4.73
N PHE A 11 -17.89 -5.44 3.63
CA PHE A 11 -16.45 -5.22 3.60
C PHE A 11 -16.18 -3.73 3.64
N SER A 12 -15.48 -3.28 4.69
CA SER A 12 -15.15 -1.87 4.94
C SER A 12 -13.75 -1.48 4.42
N ARG A 13 -13.34 -2.04 3.28
CA ARG A 13 -11.99 -1.91 2.71
C ARG A 13 -12.06 -1.89 1.18
N PRO A 14 -11.03 -1.36 0.49
CA PRO A 14 -11.01 -1.30 -0.97
C PRO A 14 -11.23 -2.67 -1.63
N GLN A 15 -12.07 -2.71 -2.67
CA GLN A 15 -12.44 -3.94 -3.36
C GLN A 15 -11.25 -4.61 -4.04
N ASN A 16 -10.38 -3.82 -4.66
CA ASN A 16 -9.14 -4.32 -5.29
C ASN A 16 -8.24 -5.08 -4.29
N ALA A 17 -8.17 -4.61 -3.05
CA ALA A 17 -7.41 -5.25 -1.98
C ALA A 17 -8.13 -6.46 -1.36
N SER A 18 -9.35 -6.79 -1.80
CA SER A 18 -10.23 -7.77 -1.17
C SER A 18 -10.72 -8.87 -2.11
N ALA A 19 -10.27 -8.90 -3.36
CA ALA A 19 -10.79 -9.80 -4.39
C ALA A 19 -10.79 -11.28 -3.95
N ALA A 20 -9.67 -11.77 -3.40
CA ALA A 20 -9.59 -13.15 -2.90
C ALA A 20 -10.58 -13.42 -1.75
N PHE A 21 -10.78 -12.43 -0.88
CA PHE A 21 -11.70 -12.51 0.25
C PHE A 21 -13.16 -12.49 -0.21
N GLU A 22 -13.48 -11.65 -1.20
CA GLU A 22 -14.79 -11.60 -1.84
C GLU A 22 -15.13 -12.94 -2.48
N THR A 23 -14.21 -13.51 -3.27
CA THR A 23 -14.40 -14.82 -3.89
C THR A 23 -14.68 -15.89 -2.83
N ALA A 24 -13.86 -15.98 -1.78
CA ALA A 24 -14.04 -16.98 -0.73
C ALA A 24 -15.41 -16.87 -0.03
N PHE A 25 -15.84 -15.66 0.32
CA PHE A 25 -17.12 -15.44 1.00
C PHE A 25 -18.33 -15.73 0.11
N ARG A 26 -18.29 -15.26 -1.15
CA ARG A 26 -19.37 -15.54 -2.11
C ARG A 26 -19.45 -17.03 -2.43
N SER A 27 -18.32 -17.72 -2.63
CA SER A 27 -18.28 -19.17 -2.82
C SER A 27 -18.81 -19.95 -1.60
N ALA A 28 -18.71 -19.37 -0.39
CA ALA A 28 -19.31 -19.93 0.82
C ALA A 28 -20.81 -19.62 0.96
N GLY A 29 -21.41 -18.87 0.03
CA GLY A 29 -22.84 -18.52 0.02
C GLY A 29 -23.20 -17.19 0.69
N ALA A 30 -22.22 -16.35 1.02
CA ALA A 30 -22.49 -15.01 1.58
C ALA A 30 -22.89 -13.99 0.51
N ASN A 31 -23.73 -13.04 0.90
CA ASN A 31 -24.01 -11.82 0.15
C ASN A 31 -23.02 -10.73 0.60
N VAL A 32 -22.01 -10.45 -0.22
CA VAL A 32 -20.98 -9.45 0.10
C VAL A 32 -21.36 -8.09 -0.51
N ALA A 33 -21.32 -7.04 0.31
CA ALA A 33 -21.40 -5.64 -0.10
C ALA A 33 -20.12 -4.90 0.30
N PHE A 34 -19.77 -3.84 -0.44
CA PHE A 34 -18.60 -3.03 -0.15
C PHE A 34 -18.99 -1.63 0.34
N PHE A 35 -18.23 -1.14 1.30
CA PHE A 35 -18.17 0.25 1.69
C PHE A 35 -16.68 0.61 1.80
N GLU A 36 -16.20 1.54 1.00
CA GLU A 36 -14.78 1.91 0.96
C GLU A 36 -14.59 3.24 1.72
N PRO A 37 -14.33 3.21 3.04
CA PRO A 37 -14.26 4.44 3.84
C PRO A 37 -13.02 5.28 3.55
N TYR A 38 -12.03 4.73 2.86
CA TYR A 38 -10.80 5.41 2.50
C TYR A 38 -10.28 4.93 1.14
N ARG A 39 -9.42 5.75 0.54
CA ARG A 39 -8.61 5.42 -0.63
C ARG A 39 -7.15 5.72 -0.31
N ILE A 40 -6.25 4.91 -0.85
CA ILE A 40 -4.80 5.15 -0.79
C ILE A 40 -4.39 5.74 -2.13
N GLU A 41 -3.67 6.85 -2.09
CA GLU A 41 -3.08 7.51 -3.26
C GLU A 41 -1.62 7.84 -2.93
N PHE A 42 -0.74 7.80 -3.94
CA PHE A 42 0.61 8.33 -3.77
C PHE A 42 0.54 9.85 -3.68
N ALA A 43 1.43 10.45 -2.88
CA ALA A 43 1.55 11.90 -2.77
C ALA A 43 1.82 12.55 -4.15
N ASP A 44 1.33 13.78 -4.35
CA ASP A 44 1.46 14.48 -5.64
C ASP A 44 2.95 14.82 -5.88
N PRO A 45 3.53 14.50 -7.05
CA PRO A 45 4.90 14.87 -7.41
C PRO A 45 5.21 16.38 -7.36
N LYS A 46 4.21 17.26 -7.24
CA LYS A 46 4.42 18.70 -7.00
C LYS A 46 4.96 19.04 -5.61
N GLU A 47 4.97 18.08 -4.68
CA GLU A 47 5.62 18.23 -3.38
C GLU A 47 7.15 18.17 -3.56
N GLN A 48 7.73 19.27 -4.06
CA GLN A 48 9.19 19.42 -4.30
C GLN A 48 10.02 18.96 -3.11
N HIS A 49 9.52 19.20 -1.90
CA HIS A 49 10.18 18.83 -0.66
C HIS A 49 10.47 17.32 -0.52
N ILE A 50 9.53 16.45 -0.92
CA ILE A 50 9.77 14.99 -0.86
C ILE A 50 10.82 14.60 -1.90
N SER A 51 10.77 15.20 -3.10
CA SER A 51 11.75 14.91 -4.14
C SER A 51 13.17 15.27 -3.68
N GLU A 52 13.33 16.42 -3.02
CA GLU A 52 14.60 16.88 -2.45
C GLU A 52 15.10 15.92 -1.35
N ILE A 53 14.24 15.53 -0.41
CA ILE A 53 14.60 14.57 0.65
C ILE A 53 15.07 13.24 0.07
N ILE A 54 14.38 12.73 -0.96
CA ILE A 54 14.76 11.47 -1.61
C ILE A 54 16.13 11.59 -2.33
N SER A 55 16.44 12.76 -2.89
CA SER A 55 17.74 12.99 -3.54
C SER A 55 18.92 13.02 -2.57
N GLU A 56 18.65 13.32 -1.29
CA GLU A 56 19.62 13.36 -0.20
C GLU A 56 19.42 12.21 0.79
N ILE A 57 18.80 11.09 0.36
CA ILE A 57 18.41 10.02 1.27
C ILE A 57 19.59 9.36 2.00
N ASP A 58 20.80 9.37 1.44
CA ASP A 58 22.00 8.84 2.10
C ASP A 58 22.61 9.75 3.17
N THR A 59 22.00 10.92 3.41
CA THR A 59 22.35 11.79 4.54
C THR A 59 21.69 11.35 5.85
N PHE A 60 20.68 10.48 5.80
CA PHE A 60 20.01 9.96 6.98
C PHE A 60 20.74 8.73 7.52
N ASP A 61 20.90 8.66 8.85
CA ASP A 61 21.48 7.48 9.49
C ASP A 61 20.49 6.29 9.48
N TRP A 62 19.19 6.56 9.62
CA TRP A 62 18.14 5.56 9.84
C TRP A 62 16.92 5.80 8.93
N LEU A 63 16.31 4.71 8.46
CA LEU A 63 15.09 4.70 7.64
C LEU A 63 14.06 3.73 8.24
N LEU A 64 12.90 4.25 8.66
CA LEU A 64 11.81 3.41 9.19
C LEU A 64 10.76 3.09 8.11
N LEU A 65 10.58 1.80 7.79
CA LEU A 65 9.56 1.32 6.86
C LEU A 65 8.46 0.58 7.62
N SER A 66 7.30 1.23 7.78
CA SER A 66 6.20 0.73 8.63
C SER A 66 5.08 0.01 7.88
N SER A 67 5.08 0.05 6.54
CA SER A 67 4.06 -0.60 5.72
C SER A 67 4.57 -0.90 4.31
N GLN A 68 3.97 -1.89 3.66
CA GLN A 68 4.24 -2.22 2.26
C GLN A 68 4.04 -1.02 1.33
N ASN A 69 2.97 -0.24 1.54
CA ASN A 69 2.70 0.96 0.73
C ASN A 69 3.86 1.97 0.81
N GLY A 70 4.48 2.13 1.99
CA GLY A 70 5.63 3.03 2.16
C GLY A 70 6.88 2.54 1.42
N VAL A 71 7.11 1.22 1.39
CA VAL A 71 8.18 0.61 0.60
C VAL A 71 7.95 0.86 -0.89
N ASP A 72 6.75 0.55 -1.38
CA ASP A 72 6.39 0.72 -2.80
C ASP A 72 6.51 2.19 -3.24
N ALA A 73 6.12 3.12 -2.36
CA ALA A 73 6.26 4.56 -2.59
C ALA A 73 7.73 4.99 -2.69
N LEU A 74 8.57 4.53 -1.76
CA LEU A 74 10.00 4.85 -1.75
C LEU A 74 10.69 4.32 -3.02
N VAL A 75 10.46 3.04 -3.36
CA VAL A 75 11.03 2.43 -4.56
C VAL A 75 10.63 3.20 -5.82
N THR A 76 9.33 3.50 -5.96
CA THR A 76 8.82 4.30 -7.09
C THR A 76 9.46 5.69 -7.15
N ALA A 77 9.69 6.34 -6.01
CA ALA A 77 10.33 7.66 -5.95
C ALA A 77 11.79 7.61 -6.40
N LEU A 78 12.56 6.61 -5.93
CA LEU A 78 13.95 6.40 -6.34
C LEU A 78 14.06 6.11 -7.84
N GLU A 79 13.20 5.23 -8.37
CA GLU A 79 13.14 4.92 -9.81
C GLU A 79 12.85 6.15 -10.66
N LYS A 80 11.87 6.98 -10.26
CA LYS A 80 11.54 8.23 -10.97
C LYS A 80 12.71 9.21 -11.01
N GLN A 81 13.53 9.24 -9.96
CA GLN A 81 14.72 10.08 -9.88
C GLN A 81 15.98 9.41 -10.44
N GLN A 82 15.88 8.18 -10.94
CA GLN A 82 17.01 7.38 -11.43
C GLN A 82 18.11 7.15 -10.37
N ILE A 83 17.70 7.06 -9.11
CA ILE A 83 18.58 6.74 -7.98
C ILE A 83 18.60 5.22 -7.80
N ASP A 84 19.79 4.64 -7.76
CA ASP A 84 19.96 3.20 -7.53
C ASP A 84 19.55 2.82 -6.11
N LEU A 85 18.72 1.78 -5.96
CA LEU A 85 18.31 1.21 -4.66
C LEU A 85 19.51 0.83 -3.78
N ALA A 86 20.67 0.56 -4.36
CA ALA A 86 21.92 0.31 -3.63
C ALA A 86 22.29 1.46 -2.67
N ILE A 87 21.80 2.69 -2.89
CA ILE A 87 22.01 3.83 -1.99
C ILE A 87 21.52 3.53 -0.55
N LEU A 88 20.45 2.75 -0.42
CA LEU A 88 19.85 2.40 0.87
C LEU A 88 20.74 1.48 1.70
N SER A 89 21.74 0.82 1.10
CA SER A 89 22.70 -0.03 1.84
C SER A 89 23.58 0.76 2.82
N LYS A 90 23.64 2.09 2.65
CA LYS A 90 24.35 3.01 3.54
C LYS A 90 23.54 3.41 4.78
N ILE A 91 22.25 3.08 4.79
CA ILE A 91 21.27 3.54 5.80
C ILE A 91 20.84 2.34 6.64
N LEU A 92 20.71 2.53 7.95
CA LEU A 92 20.15 1.50 8.83
C LEU A 92 18.63 1.46 8.68
N VAL A 93 18.08 0.28 8.41
CA VAL A 93 16.62 0.05 8.27
C VAL A 93 16.09 -0.68 9.49
#